data_AF-A0A0J1EBR7-F1
#
_entry.id   AF-A0A0J1EBR7-F1
#
_cell.length_a   1.000
_cell.length_b   1.000
_cell.length_c   1.000
_cell.angle_alpha   90.00
_cell.angle_beta   90.00
_cell.angle_gamma   90.00
#
_symmetry.space_group_name_H-M   'P 1'
#
loop_
_entity.id
_entity.type
_entity.pdbx_description
1 polymer ?
#
loop_
_entity_poly.entity_id
_entity_poly.type
_entity_poly.pdbx_seq_one_letter_code
_entity_poly.pdbx_strand_id
1 'polypeptide(L)'
;MSGDRPVREAFTLVELLVVIAIIAILVGLLLPAVQAAREAARKVQCSNNLKNIGLALHNYESVYRTLPWGAKGGWGPSWTTDILAFLEQTQLAEIVPYGEPGGPTGGLPESVRFRQLATAPVMVFRCPSQLGPTALSQPTDKIDGRVRNTYLGNGGSDVNWNDHSIFGTTGFDRGNGVFRATDFCHITSAGDVCDNRPDQKPINFAGILDGLSNTLMIGETRYIDDHECGVCDHFMLYHEDFDTQNGQDFSEALCSLRQGFNLRDVSKDDLQMSLGSYHPGGLHLLMCDGSVRFTSDSLNEEVRHAIGSRNNKEVFDAGEF
;
A
#
# COMPACT_ATOMS: atom_id res chain seq x y z
N MET A 1 62.94 12.46 -46.48
CA MET A 1 62.02 11.41 -46.02
C MET A 1 60.60 11.97 -46.08
N SER A 2 59.92 11.80 -47.21
CA SER A 2 58.53 12.24 -47.40
C SER A 2 57.64 11.04 -47.09
N GLY A 3 56.95 11.06 -45.96
CA GLY A 3 56.00 10.01 -45.59
C GLY A 3 54.73 10.14 -46.43
N ASP A 4 54.38 9.07 -47.13
CA ASP A 4 53.11 8.92 -47.82
C ASP A 4 51.98 9.03 -46.78
N ARG A 5 51.11 10.03 -46.93
CA ARG A 5 49.94 10.15 -46.05
C ARG A 5 48.89 9.15 -46.53
N PRO A 6 48.43 8.20 -45.70
CA PRO A 6 47.39 7.27 -46.12
C PRO A 6 46.14 8.05 -46.51
N VAL A 7 45.64 7.79 -47.72
CA VAL A 7 44.37 8.33 -48.22
C VAL A 7 43.28 7.90 -47.25
N ARG A 8 42.61 8.87 -46.62
CA ARG A 8 41.43 8.57 -45.80
C ARG A 8 40.28 8.27 -46.74
N GLU A 9 39.78 7.04 -46.72
CA GLU A 9 38.56 6.67 -47.42
C GLU A 9 37.39 7.51 -46.87
N ALA A 10 36.72 8.24 -47.76
CA ALA A 10 35.55 9.04 -47.41
C ALA A 10 34.31 8.15 -47.47
N PHE A 11 33.55 8.12 -46.37
CA PHE A 11 32.30 7.36 -46.26
C PHE A 11 31.27 7.87 -47.28
N THR A 12 30.62 6.97 -48.00
CA THR A 12 29.55 7.34 -48.94
C THR A 12 28.25 7.62 -48.18
N LEU A 13 27.41 8.51 -48.75
CA LEU A 13 26.10 8.82 -48.19
C LEU A 13 25.21 7.56 -48.05
N VAL A 14 25.37 6.60 -48.97
CA VAL A 14 24.63 5.34 -48.96
C VAL A 14 25.06 4.45 -47.78
N GLU A 15 26.36 4.30 -47.52
CA GLU A 15 26.86 3.51 -46.39
C GLU A 15 26.38 4.07 -45.05
N LEU A 16 26.39 5.40 -44.90
CA LEU A 16 25.86 6.05 -43.71
C LEU A 16 24.35 5.78 -43.54
N LEU A 17 23.59 5.87 -44.63
CA LEU A 17 22.14 5.67 -44.63
C LEU A 17 21.74 4.23 -44.29
N VAL A 18 22.50 3.24 -44.78
CA VAL A 18 22.29 1.83 -44.44
C VAL A 18 22.56 1.57 -42.96
N VAL A 19 23.64 2.13 -42.41
CA VAL A 19 23.98 1.96 -41.00
C VAL A 19 22.91 2.54 -40.09
N ILE A 20 22.43 3.76 -40.35
CA ILE A 20 21.35 4.35 -39.55
C ILE A 20 20.04 3.56 -39.68
N ALA A 21 19.73 3.01 -40.87
CA ALA A 21 18.54 2.20 -41.07
C ALA A 21 18.60 0.90 -40.26
N ILE A 22 19.75 0.22 -40.25
CA ILE A 22 19.95 -0.98 -39.44
C ILE A 22 19.84 -0.65 -37.94
N ILE A 23 20.48 0.41 -37.46
CA ILE A 23 20.39 0.83 -36.05
C ILE A 23 18.94 1.15 -35.68
N ALA A 24 18.21 1.89 -36.52
CA ALA A 24 16.81 2.23 -36.29
C ALA A 24 15.92 0.98 -36.18
N ILE A 25 16.13 -0.01 -37.05
CA ILE A 25 15.39 -1.29 -37.00
C ILE A 25 15.76 -2.06 -35.72
N LEU A 26 17.05 -2.18 -35.39
CA LEU A 26 17.49 -2.89 -34.18
C LEU A 26 16.93 -2.25 -32.92
N VAL A 27 17.03 -0.92 -32.78
CA VAL A 27 16.49 -0.19 -31.64
C VAL A 27 14.96 -0.30 -31.59
N GLY A 28 14.28 -0.22 -32.74
CA GLY A 28 12.83 -0.36 -32.84
C GLY A 28 12.33 -1.73 -32.37
N LEU A 29 13.09 -2.80 -32.62
CA LEU A 29 12.76 -4.16 -32.16
C LEU A 29 13.16 -4.40 -30.70
N LEU A 30 14.23 -3.77 -30.21
CA LEU A 30 14.75 -3.96 -28.85
C LEU A 30 14.01 -3.14 -27.79
N LEU A 31 13.51 -1.94 -28.10
CA LEU A 31 12.90 -1.05 -27.11
C LEU A 31 11.67 -1.67 -26.43
N PRO A 32 10.69 -2.25 -27.16
CA PRO A 32 9.53 -2.90 -26.53
C PRO A 32 9.94 -4.10 -25.66
N ALA A 33 10.93 -4.87 -26.12
CA ALA A 33 11.43 -6.04 -25.40
C ALA A 33 12.12 -5.64 -24.08
N VAL A 34 12.94 -4.59 -24.09
CA VAL A 34 13.61 -4.08 -22.88
C VAL A 34 12.58 -3.54 -21.89
N GLN A 35 11.53 -2.85 -22.36
CA GLN A 35 10.47 -2.34 -21.49
C GLN A 35 9.67 -3.48 -20.83
N ALA A 36 9.29 -4.50 -21.61
CA ALA A 36 8.60 -5.68 -21.11
C ALA A 36 9.44 -6.43 -20.07
N ALA A 37 10.74 -6.60 -20.34
CA ALA A 37 11.66 -7.24 -19.40
C ALA A 37 11.81 -6.44 -18.09
N ARG A 38 11.91 -5.11 -18.16
CA ARG A 38 11.96 -4.24 -16.97
C ARG A 38 10.70 -4.35 -16.13
N GLU A 39 9.54 -4.37 -16.77
CA GLU A 39 8.27 -4.51 -16.04
C GLU A 39 8.12 -5.89 -15.40
N ALA A 40 8.51 -6.96 -16.09
CA ALA A 40 8.54 -8.29 -15.51
C ALA A 40 9.43 -8.35 -14.26
N ALA A 41 10.60 -7.72 -14.29
CA ALA A 41 11.49 -7.63 -13.13
C ALA A 41 10.85 -6.84 -11.97
N ARG A 42 10.16 -5.73 -12.26
CA ARG A 42 9.44 -4.96 -11.24
C ARG A 42 8.29 -5.77 -10.62
N LYS A 43 7.52 -6.52 -11.42
CA LYS A 43 6.47 -7.43 -10.93
C LYS A 43 7.03 -8.46 -9.95
N VAL A 44 8.14 -9.11 -10.30
CA VAL A 44 8.82 -10.07 -9.41
C VAL A 44 9.26 -9.39 -8.11
N GLN A 45 9.76 -8.16 -8.18
CA GLN A 45 10.16 -7.42 -6.99
C GLN A 45 8.96 -7.03 -6.11
N CYS A 46 7.84 -6.56 -6.66
CA CYS A 46 6.64 -6.26 -5.87
C CYS A 46 6.05 -7.54 -5.23
N SER A 47 6.06 -8.67 -5.95
CA SER A 47 5.69 -9.97 -5.39
C SER A 47 6.60 -10.39 -4.22
N ASN A 48 7.92 -10.18 -4.34
CA ASN A 48 8.85 -10.48 -3.26
C ASN A 48 8.69 -9.54 -2.05
N ASN A 49 8.38 -8.26 -2.27
CA ASN A 49 8.02 -7.33 -1.20
C ASN A 49 6.82 -7.84 -0.40
N LEU A 50 5.74 -8.24 -1.10
CA LEU A 50 4.57 -8.83 -0.47
C LEU A 50 4.88 -10.13 0.28
N LYS A 51 5.76 -10.99 -0.25
CA LYS A 51 6.23 -12.18 0.48
C LYS A 51 6.97 -11.82 1.77
N ASN A 52 7.84 -10.80 1.73
CA ASN A 52 8.53 -10.33 2.93
C ASN A 52 7.56 -9.75 3.96
N ILE A 53 6.55 -8.99 3.52
CA ILE A 53 5.47 -8.49 4.37
C ILE A 53 4.67 -9.65 4.97
N GLY A 54 4.29 -10.65 4.16
CA GLY A 54 3.56 -11.83 4.61
C GLY A 54 4.32 -12.65 5.63
N LEU A 55 5.63 -12.87 5.42
CA LEU A 55 6.48 -13.52 6.41
C LEU A 55 6.55 -12.72 7.72
N ALA A 56 6.66 -11.40 7.64
CA ALA A 56 6.67 -10.54 8.82
C ALA A 56 5.34 -10.59 9.59
N LEU A 57 4.20 -10.59 8.90
CA LEU A 57 2.87 -10.72 9.49
C LEU A 57 2.65 -12.11 10.12
N HIS A 58 3.13 -13.19 9.49
CA HIS A 58 3.10 -14.54 10.06
C HIS A 58 3.98 -14.65 11.31
N ASN A 59 5.17 -14.04 11.30
CA ASN A 59 6.03 -13.99 12.48
C ASN A 59 5.41 -13.17 13.62
N TYR A 60 4.76 -12.04 13.29
CA TYR A 60 3.99 -11.25 14.25
C TYR A 60 2.88 -12.10 14.88
N GLU A 61 2.07 -12.78 14.06
CA GLU A 61 0.97 -13.62 14.55
C GLU A 61 1.47 -14.79 15.40
N SER A 62 2.59 -15.40 15.03
CA SER A 62 3.22 -16.48 15.81
C SER A 62 3.60 -16.02 17.23
N VAL A 63 4.09 -14.77 17.38
CA VAL A 63 4.50 -14.18 18.66
C VAL A 63 3.29 -13.67 19.46
N TYR A 64 2.40 -12.90 18.83
CA TYR A 64 1.32 -12.18 19.52
C TYR A 64 -0.03 -12.91 19.50
N ARG A 65 -0.14 -14.03 18.76
CA ARG A 65 -1.35 -14.85 18.57
C ARG A 65 -2.54 -14.12 17.94
N THR A 66 -2.27 -12.97 17.33
CA THR A 66 -3.21 -12.18 16.54
C THR A 66 -2.44 -11.47 15.43
N LEU A 67 -3.15 -11.11 14.35
CA LEU A 67 -2.68 -10.09 13.42
C LEU A 67 -2.60 -8.72 14.13
N PRO A 68 -1.78 -7.78 13.63
CA PRO A 68 -1.74 -6.45 14.18
C PRO A 68 -3.03 -5.69 13.89
N TRP A 69 -3.21 -4.58 14.59
CA TRP A 69 -4.26 -3.62 14.25
C TRP A 69 -3.96 -3.02 12.87
N GLY A 70 -5.01 -2.89 12.06
CA GLY A 70 -4.92 -2.25 10.76
C GLY A 70 -4.56 -0.78 10.87
N ALA A 71 -5.27 -0.08 11.73
CA ALA A 71 -5.05 1.33 12.05
C ALA A 71 -5.26 1.56 13.55
N LYS A 72 -4.42 2.42 14.13
CA LYS A 72 -4.49 2.80 15.54
C LYS A 72 -4.91 4.27 15.63
N GLY A 73 -6.21 4.51 15.52
CA GLY A 73 -6.82 5.83 15.65
C GLY A 73 -6.46 6.49 16.98
N GLY A 74 -6.26 7.79 16.97
CA GLY A 74 -5.79 8.61 18.08
C GLY A 74 -4.27 8.63 18.30
N TRP A 75 -3.47 7.79 17.61
CA TRP A 75 -1.99 7.76 17.79
C TRP A 75 -1.19 7.84 16.49
N GLY A 76 -1.75 7.42 15.34
CA GLY A 76 -1.09 7.51 14.03
C GLY A 76 -0.42 6.26 13.45
N PRO A 77 0.12 5.31 14.24
CA PRO A 77 0.64 4.05 13.71
C PRO A 77 -0.41 3.11 13.11
N SER A 78 0.05 2.21 12.25
CA SER A 78 -0.77 1.18 11.58
C SER A 78 -0.05 -0.19 11.60
N TRP A 79 -0.62 -1.18 10.92
CA TRP A 79 -0.04 -2.53 10.83
C TRP A 79 1.41 -2.54 10.33
N THR A 80 1.81 -1.55 9.54
CA THR A 80 3.17 -1.43 8.98
C THR A 80 4.23 -1.22 10.07
N THR A 81 3.91 -0.44 11.10
CA THR A 81 4.82 -0.18 12.24
C THR A 81 5.00 -1.41 13.12
N ASP A 82 3.93 -2.17 13.31
CA ASP A 82 3.90 -3.35 14.18
C ASP A 82 4.77 -4.49 13.65
N ILE A 83 4.99 -4.54 12.34
CA ILE A 83 5.82 -5.56 11.70
C ILE A 83 7.27 -5.16 11.47
N LEU A 84 7.69 -3.93 11.82
CA LEU A 84 9.05 -3.43 11.59
C LEU A 84 10.13 -4.32 12.19
N ALA A 85 9.94 -4.80 13.41
CA ALA A 85 10.89 -5.70 14.07
C ALA A 85 11.07 -7.03 13.32
N PHE A 86 10.03 -7.47 12.61
CA PHE A 86 10.03 -8.69 11.79
C PHE A 86 10.49 -8.46 10.34
N LEU A 87 10.76 -7.19 9.98
CA LEU A 87 11.34 -6.76 8.69
C LEU A 87 12.79 -6.28 8.84
N GLU A 88 13.46 -6.68 9.92
CA GLU A 88 14.83 -6.25 10.26
C GLU A 88 14.98 -4.73 10.41
N GLN A 89 13.89 -4.02 10.71
CA GLN A 89 13.86 -2.58 10.97
C GLN A 89 13.86 -2.28 12.48
N THR A 90 14.71 -2.96 13.25
CA THR A 90 14.74 -2.86 14.73
C THR A 90 14.90 -1.42 15.23
N GLN A 91 15.76 -0.62 14.59
CA GLN A 91 15.98 0.78 14.97
C GLN A 91 14.71 1.64 14.81
N LEU A 92 13.91 1.38 13.78
CA LEU A 92 12.63 2.07 13.59
C LEU A 92 11.57 1.55 14.55
N ALA A 93 11.55 0.24 14.81
CA ALA A 93 10.62 -0.37 15.76
C ALA A 93 10.79 0.18 17.19
N GLU A 94 12.03 0.42 17.63
CA GLU A 94 12.33 0.96 18.98
C GLU A 94 11.86 2.40 19.18
N ILE A 95 11.72 3.17 18.11
CA ILE A 95 11.28 4.58 18.18
C ILE A 95 9.78 4.75 17.96
N VAL A 96 9.01 3.68 17.71
CA VAL A 96 7.55 3.76 17.54
C VAL A 96 6.91 4.33 18.83
N PRO A 97 6.29 5.51 18.77
CA PRO A 97 5.81 6.23 19.95
C PRO A 97 4.43 5.73 20.41
N TYR A 98 4.32 4.46 20.82
CA TYR A 98 3.06 3.93 21.35
C TYR A 98 2.61 4.69 22.61
N GLY A 99 1.39 5.25 22.61
CA GLY A 99 0.88 6.09 23.72
C GLY A 99 1.42 7.53 23.72
N GLU A 100 2.28 7.87 22.77
CA GLU A 100 2.51 9.19 22.21
C GLU A 100 1.22 9.86 21.71
N PRO A 101 0.57 10.87 22.35
CA PRO A 101 -0.41 11.64 21.59
C PRO A 101 0.36 12.36 20.48
N GLY A 102 0.04 12.07 19.21
CA GLY A 102 0.44 12.98 18.15
C GLY A 102 -0.36 14.27 18.32
N GLY A 103 0.21 15.37 17.85
CA GLY A 103 -0.46 16.67 18.02
C GLY A 103 -1.61 16.76 17.01
N PRO A 104 -2.82 17.20 17.40
CA PRO A 104 -3.82 17.59 16.43
C PRO A 104 -3.21 18.68 15.55
N THR A 105 -3.31 18.51 14.23
CA THR A 105 -2.89 19.47 13.20
C THR A 105 -3.16 20.91 13.64
N GLY A 106 -2.11 21.61 14.11
CA GLY A 106 -2.32 22.89 14.79
C GLY A 106 -1.12 23.62 15.40
N GLY A 107 0.13 23.19 15.14
CA GLY A 107 1.33 23.98 15.46
C GLY A 107 2.36 23.27 16.33
N LEU A 108 3.22 22.50 15.65
CA LEU A 108 4.46 21.81 16.04
C LEU A 108 4.89 21.66 17.53
N PRO A 109 5.46 20.51 17.93
CA PRO A 109 5.92 19.40 17.08
C PRO A 109 5.14 18.10 17.34
N GLU A 110 4.67 17.46 16.26
CA GLU A 110 4.71 16.00 16.20
C GLU A 110 6.07 15.54 16.72
N SER A 111 6.08 14.58 17.66
CA SER A 111 7.28 14.15 18.34
C SER A 111 8.44 13.95 17.36
N VAL A 112 9.68 14.24 17.79
CA VAL A 112 10.87 14.02 16.96
C VAL A 112 10.88 12.59 16.39
N ARG A 113 10.32 11.64 17.15
CA ARG A 113 10.12 10.25 16.75
C ARG A 113 9.08 10.08 15.64
N PHE A 114 7.93 10.74 15.71
CA PHE A 114 6.95 10.75 14.62
C PHE A 114 7.55 11.29 13.33
N ARG A 115 8.26 12.43 13.39
CA ARG A 115 8.97 12.98 12.21
C ARG A 115 9.98 12.01 11.63
N GLN A 116 10.76 11.38 12.50
CA GLN A 116 11.76 10.40 12.09
C GLN A 116 11.09 9.19 11.41
N LEU A 117 9.97 8.69 11.94
CA LEU A 117 9.22 7.58 11.35
C LEU A 117 8.56 7.97 10.02
N ALA A 118 7.86 9.10 10.00
CA ALA A 118 7.13 9.54 8.83
C ALA A 118 8.04 9.80 7.61
N THR A 119 9.31 10.17 7.85
CA THR A 119 10.32 10.44 6.82
C THR A 119 11.27 9.26 6.54
N ALA A 120 11.16 8.15 7.30
CA ALA A 120 12.03 6.99 7.14
C ALA A 120 11.57 6.07 6.00
N PRO A 121 12.41 5.85 4.96
CA PRO A 121 12.04 4.96 3.87
C PRO A 121 12.26 3.49 4.23
N VAL A 122 11.19 2.71 4.22
CA VAL A 122 11.23 1.25 4.37
C VAL A 122 10.82 0.63 3.03
N MET A 123 11.80 0.41 2.16
CA MET A 123 11.58 0.15 0.73
C MET A 123 10.77 -1.12 0.42
N VAL A 124 10.62 -2.04 1.37
CA VAL A 124 9.72 -3.19 1.23
C VAL A 124 8.24 -2.74 1.10
N PHE A 125 7.86 -1.58 1.64
CA PHE A 125 6.52 -1.00 1.50
C PHE A 125 6.31 -0.22 0.19
N ARG A 126 7.31 -0.19 -0.69
CA ARG A 126 7.23 0.49 -1.99
C ARG A 126 7.38 -0.47 -3.16
N CYS A 127 6.32 -0.64 -3.93
CA CYS A 127 6.36 -1.35 -5.21
C CYS A 127 7.18 -0.54 -6.24
N PRO A 128 8.21 -1.12 -6.88
CA PRO A 128 8.99 -0.44 -7.91
C PRO A 128 8.22 0.04 -9.15
N SER A 129 7.04 -0.51 -9.42
CA SER A 129 6.18 -0.04 -10.52
C SER A 129 5.38 1.22 -10.14
N GLN A 130 5.40 1.62 -8.86
CA GLN A 130 4.72 2.82 -8.39
C GLN A 130 5.24 4.07 -9.11
N LEU A 131 4.34 4.81 -9.77
CA LEU A 131 4.65 6.13 -10.32
C LEU A 131 4.54 7.22 -9.24
N GLY A 132 5.25 8.32 -9.46
CA GLY A 132 5.29 9.46 -8.55
C GLY A 132 6.37 9.35 -7.46
N PRO A 133 6.51 10.35 -6.59
CA PRO A 133 7.65 10.46 -5.68
C PRO A 133 7.63 9.40 -4.56
N THR A 134 8.80 9.17 -3.95
CA THR A 134 8.92 8.34 -2.74
C THR A 134 8.44 9.06 -1.50
N ALA A 135 8.73 10.35 -1.43
CA ALA A 135 8.31 11.24 -0.36
C ALA A 135 7.47 12.39 -0.92
N LEU A 136 6.39 12.74 -0.24
CA LEU A 136 5.58 13.91 -0.57
C LEU A 136 6.18 15.16 0.06
N SER A 137 6.20 16.26 -0.72
CA SER A 137 6.45 17.57 -0.14
C SER A 137 5.13 18.15 0.36
N GLN A 138 5.12 18.63 1.59
CA GLN A 138 3.93 19.14 2.25
C GLN A 138 4.12 20.57 2.75
N PRO A 139 3.03 21.33 2.97
CA PRO A 139 3.11 22.68 3.53
C PRO A 139 3.76 22.70 4.94
N THR A 140 4.21 23.88 5.37
CA THR A 140 5.01 24.08 6.60
C THR A 140 4.32 23.69 7.92
N ASP A 141 3.00 23.54 7.92
CA ASP A 141 2.19 23.11 9.06
C ASP A 141 2.04 21.57 9.17
N LYS A 142 2.55 20.82 8.19
CA LYS A 142 2.61 19.35 8.19
C LYS A 142 4.06 18.83 8.21
N ILE A 143 4.26 17.52 8.31
CA ILE A 143 5.59 16.93 8.11
C ILE A 143 5.93 16.95 6.61
N ASP A 144 6.96 17.71 6.25
CA ASP A 144 7.55 17.64 4.91
C ASP A 144 8.40 16.37 4.73
N GLY A 145 8.35 15.78 3.53
CA GLY A 145 9.14 14.59 3.19
C GLY A 145 8.55 13.26 3.65
N ARG A 146 7.24 13.19 3.92
CA ARG A 146 6.59 11.94 4.36
C ARG A 146 6.66 10.86 3.28
N VAL A 147 7.09 9.67 3.68
CA VAL A 147 7.30 8.54 2.76
C VAL A 147 5.99 7.79 2.52
N ARG A 148 5.74 7.48 1.24
CA ARG A 148 4.51 6.84 0.79
C ARG A 148 4.55 5.33 0.79
N ASN A 149 3.44 4.72 1.17
CA ASN A 149 3.14 3.31 1.08
C ASN A 149 2.49 2.98 -0.28
N THR A 150 2.57 1.70 -0.65
CA THR A 150 1.94 1.15 -1.86
C THR A 150 1.25 -0.18 -1.60
N TYR A 151 1.01 -0.49 -0.33
CA TYR A 151 0.35 -1.71 0.12
C TYR A 151 -0.67 -1.40 1.21
N LEU A 152 -1.90 -1.90 1.07
CA LEU A 152 -2.98 -1.67 2.03
C LEU A 152 -3.47 -2.97 2.64
N GLY A 153 -3.85 -2.91 3.91
CA GLY A 153 -4.45 -4.03 4.63
C GLY A 153 -5.92 -4.22 4.28
N ASN A 154 -6.35 -5.47 4.13
CA ASN A 154 -7.75 -5.79 3.88
C ASN A 154 -8.64 -5.43 5.09
N GLY A 155 -9.43 -4.37 4.95
CA GLY A 155 -10.45 -3.93 5.92
C GLY A 155 -11.83 -4.55 5.70
N GLY A 156 -12.09 -5.13 4.53
CA GLY A 156 -13.31 -5.89 4.23
C GLY A 156 -13.86 -5.65 2.83
N SER A 157 -14.93 -6.35 2.49
CA SER A 157 -15.73 -6.14 1.28
C SER A 157 -16.99 -5.29 1.51
N ASP A 158 -17.37 -5.07 2.77
CA ASP A 158 -18.58 -4.33 3.15
C ASP A 158 -18.34 -2.86 3.54
N VAL A 159 -17.08 -2.48 3.74
CA VAL A 159 -16.68 -1.12 4.14
C VAL A 159 -16.99 -0.11 3.03
N ASN A 160 -17.73 0.94 3.38
CA ASN A 160 -18.13 2.03 2.49
C ASN A 160 -17.97 3.41 3.11
N TRP A 161 -17.27 3.46 4.24
CA TRP A 161 -16.96 4.68 4.94
C TRP A 161 -15.52 4.58 5.39
N ASN A 162 -14.77 5.64 5.10
CA ASN A 162 -13.34 5.69 5.34
C ASN A 162 -12.98 5.85 6.84
N ASP A 163 -13.94 6.32 7.64
CA ASP A 163 -13.77 6.45 9.08
C ASP A 163 -14.41 5.29 9.83
N HIS A 164 -14.69 5.53 11.10
CA HIS A 164 -15.58 4.70 11.90
C HIS A 164 -17.03 4.72 11.39
N SER A 165 -17.71 3.60 11.61
CA SER A 165 -19.13 3.42 11.34
C SER A 165 -19.99 4.49 11.99
N ILE A 166 -20.81 5.17 11.17
CA ILE A 166 -21.91 6.03 11.60
C ILE A 166 -23.24 5.40 11.19
N PHE A 167 -24.37 6.01 11.58
CA PHE A 167 -25.69 5.43 11.30
C PHE A 167 -25.91 5.23 9.79
N GLY A 168 -26.05 3.97 9.37
CA GLY A 168 -26.27 3.59 7.97
C GLY A 168 -25.01 3.35 7.14
N THR A 169 -23.81 3.43 7.72
CA THR A 169 -22.54 3.15 7.03
C THR A 169 -21.69 2.11 7.77
N THR A 170 -20.87 1.38 7.01
CA THR A 170 -19.89 0.43 7.52
C THR A 170 -18.50 1.04 7.39
N GLY A 171 -17.92 1.41 8.51
CA GLY A 171 -16.55 1.90 8.62
C GLY A 171 -15.55 0.77 8.83
N PHE A 172 -14.26 1.11 8.80
CA PHE A 172 -13.17 0.15 8.99
C PHE A 172 -13.11 -0.48 10.40
N ASP A 173 -13.79 0.11 11.39
CA ASP A 173 -13.96 -0.45 12.73
C ASP A 173 -14.95 -1.62 12.78
N ARG A 174 -15.85 -1.72 11.79
CA ARG A 174 -16.86 -2.79 11.69
C ARG A 174 -16.72 -3.66 10.46
N GLY A 175 -15.77 -3.36 9.58
CA GLY A 175 -15.51 -4.11 8.36
C GLY A 175 -15.32 -5.61 8.59
N ASN A 176 -15.70 -6.39 7.59
CA ASN A 176 -15.60 -7.85 7.60
C ASN A 176 -14.22 -8.38 7.17
N GLY A 177 -13.21 -7.52 6.95
CA GLY A 177 -11.86 -7.93 6.55
C GLY A 177 -10.97 -8.40 7.69
N VAL A 178 -9.68 -8.64 7.41
CA VAL A 178 -8.76 -9.25 8.40
C VAL A 178 -8.12 -8.23 9.34
N PHE A 179 -7.93 -7.00 8.88
CA PHE A 179 -7.37 -5.91 9.66
C PHE A 179 -8.48 -5.03 10.23
N ARG A 180 -8.43 -4.78 11.54
CA ARG A 180 -9.39 -3.92 12.24
C ARG A 180 -8.79 -2.56 12.54
N ALA A 181 -9.58 -1.51 12.37
CA ALA A 181 -9.29 -0.19 12.94
C ALA A 181 -9.87 -0.10 14.36
N THR A 182 -9.20 0.65 15.23
CA THR A 182 -9.71 0.95 16.58
C THR A 182 -9.31 2.36 16.99
N ASP A 183 -10.04 2.91 17.94
CA ASP A 183 -9.74 4.17 18.60
C ASP A 183 -8.94 3.88 19.88
N PHE A 184 -7.75 4.47 20.02
CA PHE A 184 -6.83 4.28 21.15
C PHE A 184 -6.71 5.51 22.06
N CYS A 185 -7.58 6.51 21.91
CA CYS A 185 -7.64 7.75 22.70
C CYS A 185 -7.62 7.62 24.24
N HIS A 186 -7.75 6.41 24.81
CA HIS A 186 -7.92 6.14 26.25
C HIS A 186 -6.70 6.41 27.16
N ILE A 187 -5.53 6.83 26.65
CA ILE A 187 -4.29 6.80 27.47
C ILE A 187 -3.87 8.15 28.09
N THR A 188 -4.38 9.31 27.65
CA THR A 188 -3.72 10.58 28.07
C THR A 188 -4.58 11.71 28.64
N SER A 189 -5.91 11.73 28.52
CA SER A 189 -6.70 12.86 29.04
C SER A 189 -8.06 12.46 29.59
N ALA A 190 -8.27 12.68 30.90
CA ALA A 190 -9.57 12.57 31.56
C ALA A 190 -10.50 13.70 31.07
N GLY A 191 -11.11 13.53 29.89
CA GLY A 191 -12.02 14.54 29.34
C GLY A 191 -12.46 14.29 27.90
N ASP A 192 -11.68 13.54 27.11
CA ASP A 192 -12.08 13.21 25.74
C ASP A 192 -13.10 12.06 25.77
N VAL A 193 -14.31 12.37 25.30
CA VAL A 193 -15.40 11.41 25.18
C VAL A 193 -15.20 10.64 23.89
N CYS A 194 -14.33 9.65 23.93
CA CYS A 194 -14.32 8.64 22.89
C CYS A 194 -15.65 7.91 22.96
N ASP A 195 -16.26 7.72 21.81
CA ASP A 195 -17.45 6.91 21.68
C ASP A 195 -17.08 5.53 22.27
N ASN A 196 -17.74 5.08 23.35
CA ASN A 196 -17.49 3.80 24.06
C ASN A 196 -17.75 2.61 23.11
N ARG A 197 -17.00 2.52 22.02
CA ARG A 197 -17.15 1.54 20.97
C ARG A 197 -16.51 0.26 21.48
N PRO A 198 -17.19 -0.88 21.35
CA PRO A 198 -16.70 -2.12 21.92
C PRO A 198 -15.33 -2.44 21.33
N ASP A 199 -14.34 -2.63 22.21
CA ASP A 199 -12.97 -3.06 21.88
C ASP A 199 -13.00 -4.35 21.05
N GLN A 200 -13.08 -4.20 19.72
CA GLN A 200 -13.06 -5.32 18.82
C GLN A 200 -11.66 -5.88 18.77
N LYS A 201 -11.40 -6.96 19.51
CA LYS A 201 -10.07 -7.59 19.55
C LYS A 201 -9.50 -7.86 18.14
N PRO A 202 -8.17 -7.77 17.94
CA PRO A 202 -7.55 -8.17 16.69
C PRO A 202 -7.89 -9.61 16.32
N ILE A 203 -7.93 -9.87 15.02
CA ILE A 203 -8.22 -11.19 14.48
C ILE A 203 -6.95 -12.06 14.50
N ASN A 204 -7.10 -13.35 14.73
CA ASN A 204 -6.03 -14.32 14.53
C ASN A 204 -6.35 -15.21 13.33
N PHE A 205 -5.39 -16.02 12.87
CA PHE A 205 -5.61 -16.86 11.69
C PHE A 205 -6.76 -17.87 11.86
N ALA A 206 -6.99 -18.36 13.09
CA ALA A 206 -8.13 -19.23 13.38
C ALA A 206 -9.49 -18.53 13.24
N GLY A 207 -9.54 -17.20 13.33
CA GLY A 207 -10.73 -16.38 13.15
C GLY A 207 -11.10 -16.11 11.69
N ILE A 208 -10.27 -16.53 10.72
CA ILE A 208 -10.52 -16.41 9.29
C ILE A 208 -11.20 -17.68 8.80
N LEU A 209 -12.53 -17.66 8.74
CA LEU A 209 -13.36 -18.83 8.48
C LEU A 209 -13.49 -19.16 6.99
N ASP A 210 -13.20 -18.18 6.12
CA ASP A 210 -13.30 -18.34 4.66
C ASP A 210 -12.05 -19.02 4.07
N GLY A 211 -11.04 -19.28 4.91
CA GLY A 211 -9.81 -20.00 4.58
C GLY A 211 -8.66 -19.06 4.26
N LEU A 212 -7.48 -19.33 4.83
CA LEU A 212 -6.31 -18.45 4.69
C LEU A 212 -5.86 -18.25 3.24
N SER A 213 -6.01 -19.28 2.39
CA SER A 213 -5.66 -19.22 0.97
C SER A 213 -6.68 -18.47 0.12
N ASN A 214 -7.85 -18.15 0.69
CA ASN A 214 -8.97 -17.51 -0.03
C ASN A 214 -9.27 -16.11 0.49
N THR A 215 -8.73 -15.72 1.65
CA THR A 215 -8.91 -14.37 2.19
C THR A 215 -7.69 -13.50 1.90
N LEU A 216 -7.92 -12.33 1.30
CA LEU A 216 -6.90 -11.30 1.09
C LEU A 216 -6.37 -10.82 2.44
N MET A 217 -5.05 -10.68 2.52
CA MET A 217 -4.36 -10.01 3.62
C MET A 217 -3.95 -8.60 3.24
N ILE A 218 -3.07 -8.46 2.24
CA ILE A 218 -2.52 -7.18 1.78
C ILE A 218 -2.69 -7.06 0.27
N GLY A 219 -3.14 -5.90 -0.22
CA GLY A 219 -3.21 -5.60 -1.65
C GLY A 219 -2.30 -4.45 -2.03
N GLU A 220 -1.87 -4.41 -3.30
CA GLU A 220 -1.21 -3.22 -3.86
C GLU A 220 -2.18 -2.03 -3.97
N THR A 221 -1.67 -0.84 -3.70
CA THR A 221 -2.33 0.42 -4.04
C THR A 221 -1.43 1.28 -4.92
N ARG A 222 -2.03 2.27 -5.57
CA ARG A 222 -1.33 3.22 -6.42
C ARG A 222 -1.53 4.65 -5.94
N TYR A 223 -0.45 5.42 -5.89
CA TYR A 223 -0.54 6.88 -5.83
C TYR A 223 -1.28 7.41 -7.05
N ILE A 224 -2.29 8.26 -6.83
CA ILE A 224 -3.06 8.93 -7.88
C ILE A 224 -2.98 10.44 -7.63
N ASP A 225 -2.49 11.15 -8.65
CA ASP A 225 -2.35 12.60 -8.70
C ASP A 225 -3.09 13.13 -9.93
N ASP A 226 -4.36 12.74 -10.05
CA ASP A 226 -5.22 13.21 -11.11
C ASP A 226 -6.64 13.43 -10.59
N HIS A 227 -7.35 14.33 -11.27
CA HIS A 227 -8.69 14.88 -11.02
C HIS A 227 -9.55 14.18 -9.94
N GLU A 228 -9.86 14.95 -8.88
CA GLU A 228 -10.88 14.73 -7.82
C GLU A 228 -10.39 14.26 -6.43
N CYS A 229 -9.25 13.58 -6.30
CA CYS A 229 -8.76 13.18 -4.96
C CYS A 229 -7.92 14.26 -4.25
N GLY A 230 -7.24 15.13 -5.01
CA GLY A 230 -6.19 15.99 -4.48
C GLY A 230 -5.14 15.14 -3.75
N VAL A 231 -4.28 14.45 -4.49
CA VAL A 231 -3.22 13.56 -3.96
C VAL A 231 -3.81 12.47 -3.04
N CYS A 232 -4.12 11.29 -3.57
CA CYS A 232 -4.42 10.13 -2.73
C CYS A 232 -3.10 9.64 -2.09
N ASP A 233 -2.89 9.94 -0.82
CA ASP A 233 -1.64 9.75 -0.09
C ASP A 233 -1.69 8.65 0.96
N HIS A 234 -1.24 7.46 0.58
CA HIS A 234 -0.97 6.38 1.54
C HIS A 234 0.42 6.56 2.14
N PHE A 235 0.55 6.65 3.46
CA PHE A 235 1.85 6.80 4.15
C PHE A 235 2.37 5.48 4.73
N MET A 236 3.70 5.35 4.86
CA MET A 236 4.31 4.09 5.30
C MET A 236 4.11 3.82 6.78
N LEU A 237 4.60 4.70 7.67
CA LEU A 237 4.79 4.36 9.09
C LEU A 237 3.98 5.24 10.05
N TYR A 238 3.53 6.40 9.61
CA TYR A 238 2.77 7.31 10.45
C TYR A 238 1.74 8.05 9.62
N HIS A 239 0.54 8.16 10.17
CA HIS A 239 -0.68 8.68 9.58
C HIS A 239 -1.23 9.79 10.48
N GLU A 240 -1.06 11.05 10.09
CA GLU A 240 -1.51 12.20 10.89
C GLU A 240 -3.04 12.25 11.03
N ASP A 241 -3.78 11.80 10.02
CA ASP A 241 -5.24 11.84 10.03
C ASP A 241 -5.83 10.80 11.00
N PHE A 242 -5.13 9.68 11.21
CA PHE A 242 -5.49 8.72 12.25
C PHE A 242 -5.36 9.33 13.63
N ASP A 243 -4.48 10.30 13.82
CA ASP A 243 -4.17 10.91 15.12
C ASP A 243 -5.11 12.08 15.47
N THR A 244 -5.92 12.56 14.52
CA THR A 244 -6.93 13.59 14.78
C THR A 244 -8.09 13.06 15.65
N GLN A 245 -8.66 13.92 16.51
CA GLN A 245 -9.69 13.64 17.52
C GLN A 245 -10.70 12.54 17.11
N ASN A 246 -10.44 11.29 17.54
CA ASN A 246 -11.21 10.04 17.34
C ASN A 246 -10.85 9.13 16.14
N GLY A 247 -9.75 9.35 15.42
CA GLY A 247 -9.31 8.49 14.31
C GLY A 247 -10.19 8.59 13.05
N GLN A 248 -9.63 9.18 11.99
CA GLN A 248 -10.30 9.37 10.70
C GLN A 248 -9.37 8.95 9.55
N ASP A 249 -9.93 8.76 8.36
CA ASP A 249 -9.22 8.44 7.11
C ASP A 249 -8.45 7.10 7.11
N PHE A 250 -9.01 6.02 7.65
CA PHE A 250 -8.30 4.74 7.79
C PHE A 250 -7.82 4.11 6.46
N SER A 251 -8.33 4.61 5.32
CA SER A 251 -7.90 4.23 3.98
C SER A 251 -6.44 4.52 3.69
N GLU A 252 -5.75 5.35 4.49
CA GLU A 252 -4.31 5.54 4.33
C GLU A 252 -3.50 4.24 4.55
N ALA A 253 -4.04 3.29 5.32
CA ALA A 253 -3.40 2.00 5.62
C ALA A 253 -4.25 0.79 5.25
N LEU A 254 -5.56 0.98 5.02
CA LEU A 254 -6.53 -0.08 4.78
C LEU A 254 -7.26 0.10 3.45
N CYS A 255 -7.77 -0.99 2.90
CA CYS A 255 -8.58 -0.98 1.69
C CYS A 255 -9.93 -1.67 1.91
N SER A 256 -10.87 -1.32 1.05
CA SER A 256 -12.14 -2.01 0.89
C SER A 256 -12.19 -2.71 -0.47
N LEU A 257 -12.57 -3.97 -0.45
CA LEU A 257 -12.87 -4.77 -1.63
C LEU A 257 -14.32 -4.58 -2.06
N ARG A 258 -15.00 -3.54 -1.60
CA ARG A 258 -16.31 -3.13 -2.09
C ARG A 258 -16.25 -2.60 -3.52
N GLN A 259 -15.18 -1.88 -3.85
CA GLN A 259 -14.95 -1.28 -5.16
C GLN A 259 -13.97 -2.09 -6.01
N GLY A 260 -14.04 -1.92 -7.33
CA GLY A 260 -13.14 -2.59 -8.29
C GLY A 260 -11.68 -2.14 -8.16
N PHE A 261 -10.81 -2.74 -8.96
CA PHE A 261 -9.39 -2.40 -8.97
C PHE A 261 -9.05 -1.35 -10.03
N ASN A 262 -7.99 -0.59 -9.80
CA ASN A 262 -7.45 0.36 -10.78
C ASN A 262 -8.46 1.39 -11.28
N LEU A 263 -9.41 1.76 -10.41
CA LEU A 263 -10.48 2.70 -10.73
C LEU A 263 -9.92 4.08 -11.11
N ARG A 264 -10.64 4.72 -12.03
CA ARG A 264 -10.45 6.11 -12.46
C ARG A 264 -11.83 6.76 -12.53
N ASP A 265 -11.87 8.07 -12.34
CA ASP A 265 -13.10 8.86 -12.49
C ASP A 265 -14.24 8.41 -11.54
N VAL A 266 -13.87 8.06 -10.29
CA VAL A 266 -14.80 7.78 -9.19
C VAL A 266 -14.54 8.74 -8.03
N SER A 267 -15.42 8.74 -7.02
CA SER A 267 -15.28 9.64 -5.87
C SER A 267 -13.93 9.46 -5.17
N LYS A 268 -13.46 10.54 -4.51
CA LYS A 268 -12.21 10.51 -3.73
C LYS A 268 -12.18 9.33 -2.74
N ASP A 269 -13.24 9.17 -1.97
CA ASP A 269 -13.33 8.13 -0.93
C ASP A 269 -13.24 6.73 -1.55
N ASP A 270 -13.91 6.50 -2.69
CA ASP A 270 -13.83 5.23 -3.41
C ASP A 270 -12.41 4.98 -3.95
N LEU A 271 -11.73 6.00 -4.46
CA LEU A 271 -10.35 5.88 -4.95
C LEU A 271 -9.40 5.51 -3.81
N GLN A 272 -9.46 6.21 -2.67
CA GLN A 272 -8.54 6.00 -1.55
C GLN A 272 -8.68 4.60 -0.93
N MET A 273 -9.92 4.09 -0.84
CA MET A 273 -10.22 2.77 -0.29
C MET A 273 -10.01 1.63 -1.30
N SER A 274 -9.96 1.90 -2.60
CA SER A 274 -9.78 0.88 -3.62
C SER A 274 -8.32 0.40 -3.74
N LEU A 275 -8.15 -0.84 -4.21
CA LEU A 275 -6.83 -1.36 -4.56
C LEU A 275 -6.45 -0.99 -6.00
N GLY A 276 -5.15 -0.99 -6.28
CA GLY A 276 -4.65 -0.68 -7.62
C GLY A 276 -3.15 -0.84 -7.74
N SER A 277 -2.66 -0.86 -8.97
CA SER A 277 -1.24 -0.86 -9.25
C SER A 277 -0.95 -0.20 -10.61
N TYR A 278 0.32 0.03 -10.91
CA TYR A 278 0.76 0.44 -12.25
C TYR A 278 1.23 -0.74 -13.10
N HIS A 279 1.05 -1.98 -12.61
CA HIS A 279 1.32 -3.16 -13.40
C HIS A 279 0.30 -3.27 -14.54
N PRO A 280 0.73 -3.62 -15.77
CA PRO A 280 -0.20 -3.91 -16.85
C PRO A 280 -1.08 -5.12 -16.51
N GLY A 281 -2.40 -4.91 -16.56
CA GLY A 281 -3.44 -5.93 -16.53
C GLY A 281 -3.82 -6.47 -15.15
N GLY A 282 -3.40 -5.83 -14.06
CA GLY A 282 -3.71 -6.35 -12.73
C GLY A 282 -2.85 -5.77 -11.61
N LEU A 283 -2.89 -6.45 -10.48
CA LEU A 283 -2.13 -6.13 -9.27
C LEU A 283 -1.80 -7.40 -8.49
N HIS A 284 -0.83 -7.31 -7.58
CA HIS A 284 -0.52 -8.39 -6.66
C HIS A 284 -1.38 -8.31 -5.40
N LEU A 285 -1.88 -9.46 -5.00
CA LEU A 285 -2.61 -9.70 -3.77
C LEU A 285 -1.84 -10.72 -2.93
N LEU A 286 -1.55 -10.39 -1.67
CA LEU A 286 -1.05 -11.32 -0.67
C LEU A 286 -2.24 -11.93 0.08
N MET A 287 -2.35 -13.25 0.01
CA MET A 287 -3.36 -14.01 0.73
C MET A 287 -2.90 -14.31 2.16
N CYS A 288 -3.83 -14.64 3.05
CA CYS A 288 -3.52 -14.88 4.46
C CYS A 288 -2.62 -16.11 4.71
N ASP A 289 -2.56 -17.06 3.77
CA ASP A 289 -1.63 -18.19 3.82
C ASP A 289 -0.18 -17.83 3.41
N GLY A 290 0.06 -16.58 3.02
CA GLY A 290 1.37 -16.08 2.57
C GLY A 290 1.60 -16.24 1.06
N SER A 291 0.66 -16.82 0.32
CA SER A 291 0.75 -16.89 -1.15
C SER A 291 0.49 -15.51 -1.78
N VAL A 292 1.20 -15.20 -2.86
CA VAL A 292 1.02 -13.96 -3.63
C VAL A 292 0.47 -14.30 -5.00
N ARG A 293 -0.62 -13.65 -5.41
CA ARG A 293 -1.31 -13.87 -6.68
C ARG A 293 -1.35 -12.58 -7.49
N PHE A 294 -1.04 -12.65 -8.78
CA PHE A 294 -1.32 -11.55 -9.69
C PHE A 294 -2.76 -11.69 -10.17
N THR A 295 -3.58 -10.70 -9.92
CA THR A 295 -5.04 -10.73 -10.10
C THR A 295 -5.44 -9.71 -11.16
N SER A 296 -6.37 -10.09 -12.04
CA SER A 296 -6.84 -9.21 -13.12
C SER A 296 -7.57 -7.98 -12.58
N ASP A 297 -7.45 -6.86 -13.30
CA ASP A 297 -8.25 -5.64 -13.06
C ASP A 297 -9.76 -5.90 -13.20
N SER A 298 -10.12 -6.93 -13.96
CA SER A 298 -11.50 -7.33 -14.27
C SER A 298 -12.04 -8.44 -13.36
N LEU A 299 -11.47 -8.61 -12.15
CA LEU A 299 -11.94 -9.62 -11.20
C LEU A 299 -13.44 -9.46 -10.95
N ASN A 300 -14.18 -10.58 -10.99
CA ASN A 300 -15.62 -10.60 -10.74
C ASN A 300 -15.92 -10.02 -9.34
N GLU A 301 -16.99 -9.22 -9.23
CA GLU A 301 -17.40 -8.61 -7.97
C GLU A 301 -17.69 -9.64 -6.87
N GLU A 302 -18.34 -10.76 -7.18
CA GLU A 302 -18.63 -11.84 -6.23
C GLU A 302 -17.33 -12.44 -5.68
N VAL A 303 -16.37 -12.74 -6.56
CA VAL A 303 -15.05 -13.26 -6.15
C VAL A 303 -14.31 -12.21 -5.31
N ARG A 304 -14.32 -10.96 -5.74
CA ARG A 304 -13.67 -9.84 -5.04
C ARG A 304 -14.25 -9.65 -3.64
N HIS A 305 -15.57 -9.72 -3.48
CA HIS A 305 -16.22 -9.60 -2.19
C HIS A 305 -15.89 -10.81 -1.29
N ALA A 306 -15.83 -12.01 -1.87
CA ALA A 306 -15.50 -13.24 -1.16
C ALA A 306 -14.08 -13.23 -0.61
N ILE A 307 -13.09 -12.82 -1.42
CA ILE A 307 -11.71 -12.73 -0.93
C ILE A 307 -11.52 -11.57 0.07
N GLY A 308 -12.39 -10.56 0.04
CA GLY A 308 -12.36 -9.43 0.96
C GLY A 308 -12.88 -9.76 2.36
N SER A 309 -13.81 -10.71 2.47
CA SER A 309 -14.38 -11.11 3.75
C SER A 309 -13.53 -12.16 4.47
N ARG A 310 -13.54 -12.11 5.81
CA ARG A 310 -12.93 -13.14 6.67
C ARG A 310 -13.92 -14.24 7.06
N ASN A 311 -15.23 -14.01 6.97
CA ASN A 311 -16.23 -14.87 7.61
C ASN A 311 -17.62 -14.92 6.95
N ASN A 312 -17.77 -14.55 5.68
CA ASN A 312 -19.06 -14.65 4.99
C ASN A 312 -19.36 -16.07 4.47
N LYS A 313 -18.37 -16.97 4.47
CA LYS A 313 -18.45 -18.37 3.99
C LYS A 313 -18.88 -18.48 2.54
N GLU A 314 -18.42 -17.55 1.71
CA GLU A 314 -18.73 -17.48 0.30
C GLU A 314 -17.97 -18.56 -0.48
N VAL A 315 -18.61 -19.16 -1.50
CA VAL A 315 -18.03 -20.22 -2.33
C VAL A 315 -17.86 -19.69 -3.74
N PHE A 316 -16.62 -19.68 -4.24
CA PHE A 316 -16.27 -19.20 -5.58
C PHE A 316 -15.22 -20.12 -6.22
N ASP A 317 -15.10 -20.10 -7.55
CA ASP A 317 -14.10 -20.91 -8.26
C ASP A 317 -12.72 -20.23 -8.21
N ALA A 318 -11.72 -20.96 -7.72
CA ALA A 318 -10.33 -20.49 -7.66
C ALA A 318 -9.69 -20.30 -9.05
N GLY A 319 -10.34 -20.74 -10.13
CA GLY A 319 -9.92 -20.46 -11.52
C GLY A 319 -10.23 -19.04 -12.01
N GLU A 320 -10.99 -18.23 -11.26
CA GLU A 320 -11.42 -16.89 -11.67
C GLU A 320 -10.47 -15.75 -11.26
N PHE A 321 -9.29 -16.07 -10.70
CA PHE A 321 -8.22 -15.12 -10.37
C PHE A 321 -7.44 -14.61 -11.60
#